data_AF-A0A4W5P962-F1
#
_entry.id   AF-A0A4W5P962-F1
#
_cell.length_a   1.000
_cell.length_b   1.000
_cell.length_c   1.000
_cell.angle_alpha   90.00
_cell.angle_beta   90.00
_cell.angle_gamma   90.00
#
_symmetry.space_group_name_H-M   'P 1'
#
loop_
_entity.id
_entity.type
_entity.pdbx_description
1 polymer ?
#
loop_
_entity_poly.entity_id
_entity_poly.type
_entity_poly.pdbx_seq_one_letter_code
_entity_poly.pdbx_strand_id
1 'polypeptide(L)'
;MLAELREVGVYSIASDFSEGSPLSGLSFSASSSRRSRGLGPVPEGAVYPPPRARQSRERRKRILLVRGNIMSADTKIAELLTELHQLIKQTQEERSRSEHNLLNIQKTHERMQTENKTSPYYRTKLRGLYTTARADAEAECSILRHALDKIAEIKSLLEERRIAAKMAGVNSDNDPPRKTMRRGVLMTLLQQSAMTLPLWIGKPGDSPPPLCGAIPANSDYVAKQGDKVAARVKAVDGDEQWILAEVVSYSHSTNKYEVDDIDEEGKERHTLSRRRIIPLPQWKANPETDPEALFSKDQLVLALYPQTTCFYRALIHTHPHRPQDDYSVLFEDTSYADGYSPPLNVAQRYVVACKENKKK
;
A
#
# COMPACT_ATOMS: atom_id res chain seq x y z
N MET A 1 -1.57 -13.01 2.61
CA MET A 1 -1.10 -13.63 1.34
C MET A 1 -2.18 -13.69 0.26
N LEU A 2 -3.36 -14.30 0.46
CA LEU A 2 -4.39 -14.34 -0.60
C LEU A 2 -4.88 -12.96 -1.08
N ALA A 3 -5.06 -12.00 -0.18
CA ALA A 3 -5.39 -10.62 -0.54
C ALA A 3 -4.24 -9.93 -1.31
N GLU A 4 -3.00 -10.23 -0.93
CA GLU A 4 -1.78 -9.71 -1.56
C GLU A 4 -1.57 -10.27 -2.97
N LEU A 5 -1.85 -11.56 -3.17
CA LEU A 5 -1.72 -12.26 -4.45
C LEU A 5 -2.71 -11.77 -5.52
N ARG A 6 -3.86 -11.21 -5.11
CA ARG A 6 -4.85 -10.64 -6.03
C ARG A 6 -4.33 -9.40 -6.77
N GLU A 7 -3.47 -8.60 -6.15
CA GLU A 7 -2.93 -7.38 -6.78
C GLU A 7 -1.77 -7.66 -7.74
N VAL A 8 -1.04 -8.78 -7.55
CA VAL A 8 0.09 -9.16 -8.40
C VAL A 8 -0.32 -10.11 -9.55
N GLY A 9 -1.62 -10.29 -9.79
CA GLY A 9 -2.12 -10.96 -10.99
C GLY A 9 -1.93 -12.48 -11.07
N VAL A 10 -1.78 -13.17 -9.93
CA VAL A 10 -1.44 -14.62 -9.89
C VAL A 10 -2.64 -15.54 -10.18
N TYR A 11 -3.83 -15.00 -10.51
CA TYR A 11 -5.02 -15.82 -10.79
C TYR A 11 -5.08 -16.45 -12.20
N SER A 12 -4.11 -16.21 -13.08
CA SER A 12 -4.18 -16.69 -14.48
C SER A 12 -3.61 -18.09 -14.76
N ILE A 13 -3.24 -18.89 -13.75
CA ILE A 13 -2.61 -20.23 -13.99
C ILE A 13 -3.56 -21.41 -13.69
N ALA A 14 -4.76 -21.18 -13.15
CA ALA A 14 -5.68 -22.27 -12.77
C ALA A 14 -7.07 -22.25 -13.43
N SER A 15 -7.35 -21.31 -14.32
CA SER A 15 -8.60 -21.25 -15.05
C SER A 15 -8.33 -20.61 -16.40
N ASP A 16 -8.27 -21.43 -17.45
CA ASP A 16 -8.99 -21.21 -18.71
C ASP A 16 -8.52 -22.25 -19.74
N PHE A 17 -9.21 -23.39 -19.70
CA PHE A 17 -9.46 -24.21 -20.87
C PHE A 17 -10.63 -23.58 -21.66
N SER A 18 -10.51 -23.60 -22.99
CA SER A 18 -11.58 -23.42 -24.00
C SER A 18 -11.82 -22.01 -24.58
N GLU A 19 -11.35 -21.90 -25.82
CA GLU A 19 -12.00 -21.33 -27.03
C GLU A 19 -12.28 -19.82 -27.18
N GLY A 20 -11.48 -19.18 -28.07
CA GLY A 20 -11.93 -18.98 -29.46
C GLY A 20 -12.44 -17.61 -29.93
N SER A 21 -11.50 -16.73 -30.37
CA SER A 21 -11.55 -15.86 -31.58
C SER A 21 -12.61 -14.73 -31.73
N PRO A 22 -12.52 -13.82 -32.74
CA PRO A 22 -11.48 -12.81 -32.95
C PRO A 22 -12.02 -11.37 -33.18
N LEU A 23 -11.09 -10.43 -33.29
CA LEU A 23 -11.24 -8.99 -33.54
C LEU A 23 -11.78 -8.63 -34.94
N SER A 24 -12.50 -7.51 -35.02
CA SER A 24 -12.75 -6.76 -36.26
C SER A 24 -12.62 -5.25 -36.01
N GLY A 25 -12.13 -4.54 -37.02
CA GLY A 25 -11.44 -3.25 -36.89
C GLY A 25 -12.34 -2.02 -37.04
N LEU A 26 -11.74 -0.83 -37.08
CA LEU A 26 -12.34 0.40 -37.62
C LEU A 26 -11.26 1.46 -37.88
N SER A 27 -11.55 2.29 -38.88
CA SER A 27 -10.66 3.12 -39.68
C SER A 27 -10.40 4.53 -39.11
N PHE A 28 -9.25 5.10 -39.49
CA PHE A 28 -8.83 6.47 -39.19
C PHE A 28 -9.39 7.46 -40.21
N SER A 29 -9.88 8.62 -39.76
CA SER A 29 -10.00 9.83 -40.58
C SER A 29 -9.32 11.01 -39.87
N ALA A 30 -8.39 11.65 -40.57
CA ALA A 30 -7.62 12.80 -40.09
C ALA A 30 -8.14 14.06 -40.77
N SER A 31 -8.43 15.10 -39.99
CA SER A 31 -8.64 16.46 -40.50
C SER A 31 -7.75 17.43 -39.71
N SER A 32 -6.84 18.08 -40.44
CA SER A 32 -5.88 19.07 -39.96
C SER A 32 -6.37 20.46 -40.34
N SER A 33 -6.48 21.37 -39.38
CA SER A 33 -6.72 22.79 -39.64
C SER A 33 -5.59 23.62 -39.03
N ARG A 34 -4.76 24.21 -39.89
CA ARG A 34 -3.71 25.18 -39.52
C ARG A 34 -4.32 26.59 -39.54
N ARG A 35 -4.27 27.30 -38.42
CA ARG A 35 -4.40 28.77 -38.37
C ARG A 35 -3.03 29.41 -38.21
N SER A 36 -2.68 30.28 -39.15
CA SER A 36 -1.55 31.21 -39.09
C SER A 36 -1.90 32.40 -38.17
N ARG A 37 -0.95 32.83 -37.35
CA ARG A 37 -1.01 34.13 -36.65
C ARG A 37 0.28 34.91 -36.94
N GLY A 38 0.10 36.18 -37.27
CA GLY A 38 1.13 37.11 -37.72
C GLY A 38 2.12 37.51 -36.63
N LEU A 39 3.27 38.00 -37.09
CA LEU A 39 4.43 38.41 -36.31
C LEU A 39 4.38 39.93 -36.05
N GLY A 40 4.45 40.33 -34.78
CA GLY A 40 4.83 41.68 -34.35
C GLY A 40 6.21 41.63 -33.66
N PRO A 41 6.93 42.76 -33.56
CA PRO A 41 8.31 42.78 -33.10
C PRO A 41 8.43 42.49 -31.60
N VAL A 42 9.49 41.76 -31.22
CA VAL A 42 9.75 41.26 -29.86
C VAL A 42 10.72 42.23 -29.14
N PRO A 43 10.50 42.57 -27.86
CA PRO A 43 11.37 43.46 -27.10
C PRO A 43 12.70 42.81 -26.70
N GLU A 44 13.75 43.63 -26.65
CA GLU A 44 15.14 43.26 -26.36
C GLU A 44 15.32 42.97 -24.86
N GLY A 45 15.82 41.77 -24.51
CA GLY A 45 16.00 41.30 -23.12
C GLY A 45 15.18 40.05 -22.74
N ALA A 46 14.35 39.52 -23.64
CA ALA A 46 13.61 38.29 -23.37
C ALA A 46 14.55 37.06 -23.36
N VAL A 47 14.60 36.35 -22.23
CA VAL A 47 15.15 34.99 -22.18
C VAL A 47 14.20 34.09 -22.98
N TYR A 48 14.54 33.83 -24.24
CA TYR A 48 13.72 32.97 -25.08
C TYR A 48 13.72 31.54 -24.53
N PRO A 49 12.54 30.94 -24.24
CA PRO A 49 12.48 29.53 -23.95
C PRO A 49 13.07 28.75 -25.14
N PRO A 50 13.73 27.61 -24.89
CA PRO A 50 14.39 26.87 -25.96
C PRO A 50 13.41 26.57 -27.10
N PRO A 51 13.87 26.58 -28.38
CA PRO A 51 12.99 26.41 -29.53
C PRO A 51 12.07 25.19 -29.36
N ARG A 52 10.79 25.30 -29.73
CA ARG A 52 9.80 24.20 -29.59
C ARG A 52 10.29 22.85 -30.10
N ALA A 53 11.14 22.85 -31.15
CA ALA A 53 11.77 21.65 -31.69
C ALA A 53 12.78 20.99 -30.73
N ARG A 54 13.55 21.78 -29.96
CA ARG A 54 14.49 21.30 -28.94
C ARG A 54 13.76 20.70 -27.74
N GLN A 55 12.72 21.39 -27.25
CA GLN A 55 11.83 20.87 -26.20
C GLN A 55 11.13 19.56 -26.64
N SER A 56 10.73 19.47 -27.91
CA SER A 56 10.12 18.26 -28.48
C SER A 56 11.11 17.08 -28.57
N ARG A 57 12.38 17.35 -28.91
CA ARG A 57 13.43 16.31 -28.93
C ARG A 57 13.79 15.83 -27.53
N GLU A 58 13.95 16.74 -26.57
CA GLU A 58 14.21 16.41 -25.16
C GLU A 58 13.05 15.61 -24.54
N ARG A 59 11.80 16.00 -24.82
CA ARG A 59 10.62 15.23 -24.43
C ARG A 59 10.61 13.83 -25.03
N ARG A 60 10.92 13.68 -26.33
CA ARG A 60 11.01 12.37 -26.99
C ARG A 60 12.11 11.49 -26.39
N LYS A 61 13.30 12.05 -26.10
CA LYS A 61 14.38 11.34 -25.43
C LYS A 61 13.95 10.85 -24.04
N ARG A 62 13.28 11.70 -23.25
CA ARG A 62 12.74 11.34 -21.93
C ARG A 62 11.73 10.20 -22.02
N ILE A 63 10.81 10.27 -22.98
CA ILE A 63 9.79 9.22 -23.20
C ILE A 63 10.46 7.89 -23.56
N LEU A 64 11.46 7.89 -24.46
CA LEU A 64 12.20 6.69 -24.84
C LEU A 64 12.96 6.07 -23.67
N LEU A 65 13.62 6.89 -22.85
CA LEU A 65 14.32 6.43 -21.65
C LEU A 65 13.35 5.78 -20.65
N VAL A 66 12.22 6.45 -20.39
CA VAL A 66 11.19 5.91 -19.48
C VAL A 66 10.59 4.62 -20.02
N ARG A 67 10.32 4.52 -21.33
CA ARG A 67 9.88 3.27 -21.94
C ARG A 67 10.90 2.13 -21.77
N GLY A 68 12.19 2.42 -21.94
CA GLY A 68 13.26 1.45 -21.68
C GLY A 68 13.27 0.97 -20.22
N ASN A 69 13.14 1.88 -19.26
CA ASN A 69 13.07 1.54 -17.84
C ASN A 69 11.80 0.73 -17.50
N ILE A 70 10.66 1.07 -18.09
CA ILE A 70 9.41 0.31 -17.94
C ILE A 70 9.58 -1.12 -18.45
N MET A 71 10.15 -1.31 -19.64
CA MET A 71 10.40 -2.65 -20.19
C MET A 71 11.34 -3.47 -19.30
N SER A 72 12.39 -2.85 -18.76
CA SER A 72 13.29 -3.51 -17.81
C SER A 72 12.62 -3.86 -16.48
N ALA A 73 11.67 -3.04 -16.02
CA ALA A 73 10.88 -3.35 -14.83
C ALA A 73 9.92 -4.52 -15.11
N ASP A 74 9.29 -4.56 -16.29
CA ASP A 74 8.37 -5.63 -16.68
C ASP A 74 9.09 -6.99 -16.76
N THR A 75 10.33 -7.04 -17.28
CA THR A 75 11.14 -8.28 -17.27
C THR A 75 11.45 -8.72 -15.84
N LYS A 76 11.84 -7.77 -14.97
CA LYS A 76 12.14 -8.08 -13.57
C LYS A 76 10.89 -8.54 -12.80
N ILE A 77 9.73 -7.93 -13.06
CA ILE A 77 8.45 -8.36 -12.49
C ILE A 77 8.13 -9.80 -12.91
N ALA A 78 8.34 -10.16 -14.18
CA ALA A 78 8.11 -11.52 -14.67
C ALA A 78 9.02 -12.57 -14.00
N GLU A 79 10.29 -12.23 -13.76
CA GLU A 79 11.24 -13.06 -13.00
C GLU A 79 10.76 -13.25 -11.55
N LEU A 80 10.39 -12.15 -10.87
CA LEU A 80 9.89 -12.19 -9.49
C LEU A 80 8.58 -12.98 -9.37
N LEU A 81 7.68 -12.89 -10.35
CA LEU A 81 6.46 -13.69 -10.39
C LEU A 81 6.75 -15.19 -10.55
N THR A 82 7.78 -15.53 -11.34
CA THR A 82 8.23 -16.91 -11.50
C THR A 82 8.82 -17.46 -10.21
N GLU A 83 9.66 -16.68 -9.53
CA GLU A 83 10.20 -17.02 -8.20
C GLU A 83 9.10 -17.16 -7.15
N LEU A 84 8.13 -16.23 -7.14
CA LEU A 84 6.99 -16.28 -6.23
C LEU A 84 6.17 -17.55 -6.44
N HIS A 85 5.90 -17.93 -7.70
CA HIS A 85 5.21 -19.18 -8.03
C HIS A 85 5.97 -20.41 -7.52
N GLN A 86 7.31 -20.40 -7.63
CA GLN A 86 8.14 -21.48 -7.11
C GLN A 86 8.09 -21.55 -5.57
N LEU A 87 8.13 -20.42 -4.88
CA LEU A 87 7.99 -20.35 -3.41
C LEU A 87 6.62 -20.87 -2.94
N ILE A 88 5.54 -20.58 -3.68
CA ILE A 88 4.21 -21.12 -3.39
C ILE A 88 4.19 -22.64 -3.50
N LYS A 89 4.82 -23.21 -4.54
CA LYS A 89 4.96 -24.68 -4.67
C LYS A 89 5.76 -25.29 -3.52
N GLN A 90 6.90 -24.69 -3.18
CA GLN A 90 7.73 -25.16 -2.06
C GLN A 90 6.98 -25.10 -0.73
N THR A 91 6.16 -24.06 -0.51
CA THR A 91 5.29 -23.97 0.67
C THR A 91 4.34 -25.18 0.76
N GLN A 92 3.76 -25.59 -0.37
CA GLN A 92 2.86 -26.74 -0.42
C GLN A 92 3.60 -28.08 -0.19
N GLU A 93 4.85 -28.19 -0.64
CA GLU A 93 5.70 -29.35 -0.38
C GLU A 93 6.05 -29.47 1.12
N GLU A 94 6.46 -28.37 1.75
CA GLU A 94 6.74 -28.33 3.19
C GLU A 94 5.47 -28.62 4.01
N ARG A 95 4.31 -28.08 3.61
CA ARG A 95 3.04 -28.37 4.28
C ARG A 95 2.69 -29.85 4.22
N SER A 96 2.85 -30.49 3.06
CA SER A 96 2.62 -31.94 2.91
C SER A 96 3.55 -32.76 3.81
N ARG A 97 4.82 -32.33 3.95
CA ARG A 97 5.79 -32.96 4.85
C ARG A 97 5.40 -32.80 6.32
N SER A 98 5.04 -31.58 6.71
CA SER A 98 4.57 -31.24 8.06
C SER A 98 3.33 -32.06 8.45
N GLU A 99 2.37 -32.18 7.54
CA GLU A 99 1.16 -33.00 7.74
C GLU A 99 1.50 -34.47 8.00
N HIS A 100 2.44 -35.04 7.25
CA HIS A 100 2.92 -36.41 7.51
C HIS A 100 3.50 -36.56 8.94
N ASN A 101 4.29 -35.59 9.38
CA ASN A 101 4.90 -35.60 10.71
C ASN A 101 3.86 -35.40 11.84
N LEU A 102 2.85 -34.55 11.62
CA LEU A 102 1.72 -34.39 12.54
C LEU A 102 0.89 -35.69 12.66
N LEU A 103 0.65 -36.39 11.55
CA LEU A 103 -0.01 -37.71 11.57
C LEU A 103 0.79 -38.74 12.36
N ASN A 104 2.13 -38.70 12.27
CA ASN A 104 3.00 -39.58 13.06
C ASN A 104 2.94 -39.27 14.56
N ILE A 105 2.81 -38.00 14.94
CA ILE A 105 2.56 -37.58 16.33
C ILE A 105 1.23 -38.14 16.82
N GLN A 106 0.16 -37.94 16.05
CA GLN A 106 -1.18 -38.43 16.40
C GLN A 106 -1.18 -39.95 16.61
N LYS A 107 -0.67 -40.73 15.63
CA LYS A 107 -0.59 -42.20 15.73
C LYS A 107 0.25 -42.66 16.92
N THR A 108 1.29 -41.92 17.27
CA THR A 108 2.14 -42.25 18.44
C THR A 108 1.38 -42.01 19.75
N HIS A 109 0.60 -40.93 19.83
CA HIS A 109 -0.30 -40.68 20.97
C HIS A 109 -1.39 -41.75 21.09
N GLU A 110 -2.05 -42.11 20.00
CA GLU A 110 -3.10 -43.15 19.99
C GLU A 110 -2.56 -44.49 20.52
N ARG A 111 -1.36 -44.90 20.09
CA ARG A 111 -0.72 -46.13 20.60
C ARG A 111 -0.38 -46.03 22.08
N MET A 112 0.19 -44.92 22.52
CA MET A 112 0.50 -44.69 23.93
C MET A 112 -0.75 -44.73 24.82
N GLN A 113 -1.87 -44.17 24.34
CA GLN A 113 -3.17 -44.22 25.03
C GLN A 113 -3.73 -45.64 25.07
N THR A 114 -3.67 -46.37 23.96
CA THR A 114 -4.13 -47.76 23.88
C THR A 114 -3.36 -48.68 24.84
N GLU A 115 -2.05 -48.48 24.95
CA GLU A 115 -1.20 -49.25 25.88
C GLU A 115 -1.33 -48.78 27.34
N ASN A 116 -2.04 -47.68 27.58
CA ASN A 116 -2.27 -47.04 28.88
C ASN A 116 -0.99 -46.86 29.72
N LYS A 117 0.15 -46.66 29.04
CA LYS A 117 1.49 -46.58 29.63
C LYS A 117 2.29 -45.45 29.01
N THR A 118 2.57 -44.42 29.81
CA THR A 118 3.51 -43.35 29.45
C THR A 118 4.95 -43.80 29.72
N SER A 119 5.47 -44.65 28.83
CA SER A 119 6.82 -45.18 28.95
C SER A 119 7.91 -44.14 28.61
N PRO A 120 9.16 -44.32 29.09
CA PRO A 120 10.29 -43.49 28.67
C PRO A 120 10.50 -43.49 27.14
N TYR A 121 10.19 -44.60 26.47
CA TYR A 121 10.21 -44.70 25.01
C TYR A 121 9.26 -43.69 24.35
N TYR A 122 7.99 -43.65 24.77
CA TYR A 122 7.01 -42.72 24.19
C TYR A 122 7.40 -41.26 24.44
N ARG A 123 7.91 -40.94 25.64
CA ARG A 123 8.39 -39.58 25.96
C ARG A 123 9.51 -39.13 25.03
N THR A 124 10.52 -39.99 24.82
CA THR A 124 11.65 -39.66 23.94
C THR A 124 11.20 -39.56 22.48
N LYS A 125 10.36 -40.50 22.01
CA LYS A 125 9.85 -40.50 20.64
C LYS A 125 8.99 -39.28 20.34
N LEU A 126 8.03 -38.96 21.20
CA LEU A 126 7.16 -37.79 21.03
C LEU A 126 7.98 -36.49 21.09
N ARG A 127 8.96 -36.38 22.00
CA ARG A 127 9.86 -35.23 22.03
C ARG A 127 10.60 -35.03 20.71
N GLY A 128 11.13 -36.10 20.12
CA GLY A 128 11.75 -36.06 18.80
C GLY A 128 10.78 -35.60 17.72
N LEU A 129 9.58 -36.19 17.66
CA LEU A 129 8.56 -35.82 16.69
C LEU A 129 8.10 -34.35 16.82
N TYR A 130 7.89 -33.85 18.03
CA TYR A 130 7.56 -32.43 18.25
C TYR A 130 8.71 -31.50 17.88
N THR A 131 9.96 -31.92 18.07
CA THR A 131 11.13 -31.16 17.64
C THR A 131 11.16 -31.04 16.11
N THR A 132 10.89 -32.14 15.40
CA THR A 132 10.77 -32.14 13.94
C THR A 132 9.59 -31.30 13.47
N ALA A 133 8.40 -31.47 14.05
CA ALA A 133 7.22 -30.69 13.67
C ALA A 133 7.41 -29.18 13.88
N ARG A 134 8.13 -28.79 14.93
CA ARG A 134 8.55 -27.39 15.13
C ARG A 134 9.48 -26.92 14.03
N ALA A 135 10.48 -27.71 13.65
CA ALA A 135 11.41 -27.36 12.57
C ALA A 135 10.69 -27.25 11.21
N ASP A 136 9.72 -28.13 10.94
CA ASP A 136 8.89 -28.07 9.74
C ASP A 136 8.08 -26.77 9.69
N ALA A 137 7.46 -26.39 10.82
CA ALA A 137 6.71 -25.14 10.92
C ALA A 137 7.62 -23.91 10.74
N GLU A 138 8.83 -23.91 11.32
CA GLU A 138 9.81 -22.84 11.13
C GLU A 138 10.25 -22.73 9.66
N ALA A 139 10.44 -23.85 8.96
CA ALA A 139 10.76 -23.88 7.54
C ALA A 139 9.62 -23.34 6.66
N GLU A 140 8.37 -23.80 6.87
CA GLU A 140 7.19 -23.29 6.15
C GLU A 140 7.03 -21.77 6.37
N CYS A 141 7.15 -21.30 7.62
CA CYS A 141 7.10 -19.87 7.93
C CYS A 141 8.21 -19.07 7.23
N SER A 142 9.41 -19.63 7.05
CA SER A 142 10.51 -18.96 6.35
C SER A 142 10.19 -18.76 4.87
N ILE A 143 9.63 -19.77 4.20
CA ILE A 143 9.27 -19.70 2.78
C ILE A 143 8.13 -18.69 2.58
N LEU A 144 7.13 -18.70 3.45
CA LEU A 144 6.02 -17.74 3.40
C LEU A 144 6.50 -16.30 3.55
N ARG A 145 7.48 -16.02 4.43
CA ARG A 145 8.08 -14.68 4.56
C ARG A 145 8.82 -14.27 3.29
N HIS A 146 9.62 -15.16 2.71
CA HIS A 146 10.28 -14.88 1.41
C HIS A 146 9.27 -14.58 0.30
N ALA A 147 8.14 -15.29 0.26
CA ALA A 147 7.08 -15.02 -0.71
C ALA A 147 6.47 -13.63 -0.51
N LEU A 148 6.27 -13.19 0.74
CA LEU A 148 5.81 -11.84 1.06
C LEU A 148 6.83 -10.77 0.63
N ASP A 149 8.12 -11.02 0.82
CA ASP A 149 9.19 -10.11 0.35
C ASP A 149 9.14 -9.94 -1.17
N LYS A 150 8.94 -11.03 -1.92
CA LYS A 150 8.79 -10.98 -3.39
C LYS A 150 7.56 -10.19 -3.82
N ILE A 151 6.43 -10.34 -3.13
CA ILE A 151 5.25 -9.52 -3.37
C ILE A 151 5.54 -8.05 -3.12
N ALA A 152 6.22 -7.71 -2.02
CA ALA A 152 6.57 -6.34 -1.70
C ALA A 152 7.49 -5.72 -2.78
N GLU A 153 8.46 -6.48 -3.29
CA GLU A 153 9.32 -6.04 -4.39
C GLU A 153 8.52 -5.79 -5.67
N ILE A 154 7.61 -6.70 -6.05
CA ILE A 154 6.73 -6.52 -7.21
C ILE A 154 5.88 -5.26 -7.06
N LYS A 155 5.27 -5.06 -5.90
CA LYS A 155 4.45 -3.86 -5.62
C LYS A 155 5.28 -2.57 -5.73
N SER A 156 6.51 -2.57 -5.22
CA SER A 156 7.43 -1.43 -5.37
C SER A 156 7.71 -1.12 -6.84
N LEU A 157 8.02 -2.14 -7.64
CA LEU A 157 8.30 -1.96 -9.07
C LEU A 157 7.08 -1.45 -9.84
N LEU A 158 5.88 -1.95 -9.54
CA LEU A 158 4.64 -1.46 -10.14
C LEU A 158 4.38 0.01 -9.81
N GLU A 159 4.64 0.42 -8.57
CA GLU A 159 4.48 1.80 -8.14
C GLU A 159 5.53 2.73 -8.76
N GLU A 160 6.80 2.31 -8.82
CA GLU A 160 7.87 3.02 -9.53
C GLU A 160 7.53 3.21 -11.01
N ARG A 161 7.00 2.15 -11.66
CA ARG A 161 6.51 2.20 -13.04
C ARG A 161 5.41 3.24 -13.21
N ARG A 162 4.43 3.26 -12.30
CA ARG A 162 3.32 4.23 -12.28
C ARG A 162 3.82 5.66 -12.14
N ILE A 163 4.74 5.91 -11.22
CA ILE A 163 5.34 7.23 -10.98
C ILE A 163 6.15 7.69 -12.20
N ALA A 164 6.97 6.81 -12.77
CA ALA A 164 7.78 7.11 -13.96
C ALA A 164 6.90 7.47 -15.17
N ALA A 165 5.81 6.73 -15.38
CA ALA A 165 4.82 7.03 -16.43
C ALA A 165 4.15 8.41 -16.20
N LYS A 166 3.73 8.70 -14.95
CA LYS A 166 3.16 10.01 -14.55
C LYS A 166 4.13 11.17 -14.83
N MET A 167 5.42 10.99 -14.52
CA MET A 167 6.49 11.98 -14.77
C MET A 167 6.78 12.21 -16.26
N ALA A 168 6.67 11.16 -17.08
CA ALA A 168 6.94 11.23 -18.52
C ALA A 168 5.77 11.84 -19.33
N GLY A 169 4.59 11.96 -18.72
CA GLY A 169 3.36 12.30 -19.43
C GLY A 169 2.99 11.24 -20.47
N VAL A 170 3.40 10.00 -20.23
CA VAL A 170 3.07 8.82 -21.04
C VAL A 170 1.95 8.13 -20.30
N ASN A 171 0.70 8.40 -20.69
CA ASN A 171 -0.41 7.57 -20.24
C ASN A 171 -0.31 6.25 -21.03
N SER A 172 -0.35 5.12 -20.35
CA SER A 172 -0.54 3.83 -21.03
C SER A 172 -1.96 3.79 -21.60
N ASP A 173 -2.19 3.18 -22.76
CA ASP A 173 -3.55 2.95 -23.28
C ASP A 173 -4.38 2.02 -22.36
N ASN A 174 -3.71 1.30 -21.44
CA ASN A 174 -4.34 0.52 -20.37
C ASN A 174 -4.58 1.30 -19.07
N ASP A 175 -4.06 2.54 -18.93
CA ASP A 175 -4.44 3.42 -17.83
C ASP A 175 -5.79 4.06 -18.17
N PRO A 176 -6.79 4.01 -17.28
CA PRO A 176 -8.03 4.75 -17.49
C PRO A 176 -7.69 6.21 -17.83
N PRO A 177 -8.25 6.78 -18.91
CA PRO A 177 -7.96 8.16 -19.25
C PRO A 177 -8.33 9.03 -18.04
N ARG A 178 -7.33 9.74 -17.50
CA ARG A 178 -7.46 10.71 -16.40
C ARG A 178 -8.27 11.95 -16.83
N LYS A 179 -9.50 11.73 -17.31
CA LYS A 179 -10.58 12.66 -17.03
C LYS A 179 -10.87 12.43 -15.56
N THR A 180 -10.67 13.44 -14.72
CA THR A 180 -11.45 13.67 -13.50
C THR A 180 -11.99 12.38 -12.86
N MET A 181 -11.19 11.74 -12.01
CA MET A 181 -11.55 10.43 -11.45
C MET A 181 -12.83 10.59 -10.65
N ARG A 182 -13.92 9.99 -11.12
CA ARG A 182 -15.22 10.09 -10.43
C ARG A 182 -15.06 9.66 -8.98
N ARG A 183 -15.65 10.41 -8.05
CA ARG A 183 -15.62 10.14 -6.61
C ARG A 183 -15.82 8.67 -6.24
N GLY A 184 -16.77 7.98 -6.86
CA GLY A 184 -17.01 6.55 -6.62
C GLY A 184 -15.79 5.66 -6.93
N VAL A 185 -15.04 5.95 -8.00
CA VAL A 185 -13.81 5.22 -8.36
C VAL A 185 -12.72 5.50 -7.34
N LEU A 186 -12.55 6.76 -6.93
CA LEU A 186 -11.59 7.14 -5.90
C LEU A 186 -11.86 6.39 -4.60
N MET A 187 -13.11 6.38 -4.13
CA MET A 187 -13.48 5.69 -2.89
C MET A 187 -13.18 4.19 -2.97
N THR A 188 -13.45 3.54 -4.11
CA THR A 188 -13.07 2.14 -4.34
C THR A 188 -11.55 1.93 -4.24
N LEU A 189 -10.75 2.83 -4.82
CA LEU A 189 -9.29 2.75 -4.74
C LEU A 189 -8.78 2.96 -3.31
N LEU A 190 -9.39 3.86 -2.54
CA LEU A 190 -9.03 4.06 -1.13
C LEU A 190 -9.37 2.82 -0.29
N GLN A 191 -10.54 2.22 -0.51
CA GLN A 191 -10.92 0.98 0.16
C GLN A 191 -9.94 -0.16 -0.20
N GLN A 192 -9.64 -0.34 -1.49
CA GLN A 192 -8.68 -1.34 -1.95
C GLN A 192 -7.30 -1.10 -1.32
N SER A 193 -6.81 0.14 -1.31
CA SER A 193 -5.51 0.48 -0.72
C SER A 193 -5.44 0.18 0.78
N ALA A 194 -6.54 0.30 1.52
CA ALA A 194 -6.61 -0.13 2.92
C ALA A 194 -6.67 -1.66 3.06
N MET A 195 -7.40 -2.35 2.19
CA MET A 195 -7.50 -3.81 2.21
C MET A 195 -6.14 -4.48 1.94
N THR A 196 -5.33 -3.89 1.06
CA THR A 196 -4.04 -4.45 0.61
C THR A 196 -2.83 -3.85 1.30
N LEU A 197 -3.05 -3.10 2.39
CA LEU A 197 -2.00 -2.75 3.33
C LEU A 197 -1.48 -4.04 4.00
N PRO A 198 -0.19 -4.38 3.84
CA PRO A 198 0.34 -5.65 4.32
C PRO A 198 0.25 -5.75 5.84
N LEU A 199 -0.06 -6.96 6.33
CA LEU A 199 0.04 -7.28 7.74
C LEU A 199 1.52 -7.41 8.13
N TRP A 200 1.93 -6.80 9.24
CA TRP A 200 3.25 -7.06 9.81
C TRP A 200 3.32 -8.49 10.34
N ILE A 201 4.40 -9.21 10.00
CA ILE A 201 4.65 -10.59 10.43
C ILE A 201 6.11 -10.71 10.87
N GLY A 202 6.37 -10.34 12.13
CA GLY A 202 7.70 -10.43 12.74
C GLY A 202 8.19 -11.87 12.97
N LYS A 203 9.47 -12.01 13.32
CA LYS A 203 10.01 -13.24 13.92
C LYS A 203 9.84 -13.19 15.45
N PRO A 204 9.91 -14.33 16.15
CA PRO A 204 9.89 -14.33 17.61
C PRO A 204 10.97 -13.41 18.20
N GLY A 205 10.56 -12.43 18.99
CA GLY A 205 11.43 -11.43 19.61
C GLY A 205 11.62 -10.13 18.83
N ASP A 206 11.12 -10.04 17.59
CA ASP A 206 11.09 -8.78 16.84
C ASP A 206 10.00 -7.86 17.42
N SER A 207 10.30 -6.58 17.55
CA SER A 207 9.29 -5.55 17.82
C SER A 207 8.70 -5.01 16.51
N PRO A 208 7.42 -4.60 16.48
CA PRO A 208 6.83 -3.92 15.33
C PRO A 208 7.67 -2.71 14.87
N PRO A 209 7.97 -2.58 13.57
CA PRO A 209 8.81 -1.50 13.07
C PRO A 209 8.06 -0.15 13.07
N PRO A 210 8.79 0.98 12.92
CA PRO A 210 8.18 2.27 12.62
C PRO A 210 7.18 2.18 11.46
N LEU A 211 6.04 2.86 11.59
CA LEU A 211 4.92 2.82 10.62
C LEU A 211 4.16 1.49 10.54
N CYS A 212 4.37 0.56 11.49
CA CYS A 212 3.45 -0.54 11.73
C CYS A 212 2.31 -0.06 12.64
N GLY A 213 1.07 -0.04 12.14
CA GLY A 213 -0.09 0.42 12.90
C GLY A 213 0.13 1.80 13.54
N ALA A 214 0.09 1.85 14.87
CA ALA A 214 0.25 3.05 15.69
C ALA A 214 1.72 3.41 16.00
N ILE A 215 2.70 2.57 15.63
CA ILE A 215 4.11 2.84 15.90
C ILE A 215 4.56 4.07 15.09
N PRO A 216 5.05 5.14 15.75
CA PRO A 216 5.37 6.39 15.06
C PRO A 216 6.58 6.23 14.12
N ALA A 217 6.64 7.08 13.10
CA ALA A 217 7.84 7.24 12.29
C ALA A 217 9.02 7.72 13.13
N ASN A 218 10.24 7.32 12.75
CA ASN A 218 11.45 7.89 13.33
C ASN A 218 11.52 9.42 13.11
N SER A 219 12.18 10.12 14.03
CA SER A 219 12.25 11.59 14.02
C SER A 219 12.99 12.18 12.81
N ASP A 220 13.76 11.38 12.09
CA ASP A 220 14.51 11.70 10.86
C ASP A 220 13.87 11.08 9.60
N TYR A 221 12.78 10.33 9.75
CA TYR A 221 12.07 9.69 8.63
C TYR A 221 11.62 10.70 7.57
N VAL A 222 11.95 10.41 6.32
CA VAL A 222 11.50 11.15 5.14
C VAL A 222 10.66 10.23 4.26
N ALA A 223 9.36 10.55 4.14
CA ALA A 223 8.46 9.83 3.24
C ALA A 223 8.95 9.90 1.78
N LYS A 224 8.85 8.77 1.08
CA LYS A 224 9.28 8.61 -0.31
C LYS A 224 8.24 9.18 -1.28
N GLN A 225 8.66 9.42 -2.51
CA GLN A 225 7.73 9.76 -3.58
C GLN A 225 6.71 8.63 -3.79
N GLY A 226 5.42 8.98 -3.90
CA GLY A 226 4.30 8.04 -4.00
C GLY A 226 3.66 7.68 -2.65
N ASP A 227 4.38 7.87 -1.54
CA ASP A 227 3.85 7.59 -0.21
C ASP A 227 2.61 8.43 0.07
N LYS A 228 1.64 7.80 0.73
CA LYS A 228 0.40 8.45 1.13
C LYS A 228 0.57 9.03 2.54
N VAL A 229 0.09 10.25 2.73
CA VAL A 229 0.27 11.02 3.97
C VAL A 229 -1.00 11.75 4.35
N ALA A 230 -1.20 12.00 5.64
CA ALA A 230 -2.07 13.07 6.08
C ALA A 230 -1.30 14.40 6.03
N ALA A 231 -1.83 15.38 5.31
CA ALA A 231 -1.21 16.67 5.07
C ALA A 231 -2.09 17.81 5.60
N ARG A 232 -1.53 18.69 6.44
CA ARG A 232 -2.25 19.83 7.01
C ARG A 232 -2.15 21.06 6.10
N VAL A 233 -3.13 21.21 5.23
CA VAL A 233 -3.25 22.34 4.28
C VAL A 233 -4.00 23.50 4.91
N LYS A 234 -3.82 24.70 4.35
CA LYS A 234 -4.61 25.89 4.70
C LYS A 234 -5.63 26.10 3.59
N ALA A 235 -6.91 26.14 3.95
CA ALA A 235 -7.98 26.54 3.06
C ALA A 235 -7.96 28.06 2.82
N VAL A 236 -8.71 28.50 1.80
CA VAL A 236 -8.74 29.90 1.33
C VAL A 236 -9.33 30.86 2.37
N ASP A 237 -10.25 30.36 3.19
CA ASP A 237 -10.87 31.04 4.33
C ASP A 237 -9.96 31.15 5.57
N GLY A 238 -8.80 30.46 5.55
CA GLY A 238 -7.81 30.49 6.62
C GLY A 238 -7.89 29.31 7.59
N ASP A 239 -8.90 28.44 7.45
CA ASP A 239 -9.01 27.23 8.26
C ASP A 239 -7.98 26.18 7.82
N GLU A 240 -7.54 25.35 8.76
CA GLU A 240 -6.56 24.30 8.49
C GLU A 240 -7.26 22.94 8.44
N GLN A 241 -7.08 22.20 7.34
CA GLN A 241 -7.68 20.88 7.14
C GLN A 241 -6.58 19.84 6.95
N TRP A 242 -6.74 18.67 7.57
CA TRP A 242 -5.92 17.50 7.26
C TRP A 242 -6.54 16.75 6.09
N ILE A 243 -5.80 16.61 5.00
CA ILE A 243 -6.23 15.91 3.78
C ILE A 243 -5.36 14.69 3.51
N LEU A 244 -5.88 13.75 2.73
CA LEU A 244 -5.13 12.62 2.18
C LEU A 244 -4.38 13.07 0.93
N ALA A 245 -3.04 13.00 0.98
CA ALA A 245 -2.19 13.45 -0.10
C ALA A 245 -1.13 12.39 -0.50
N GLU A 246 -0.61 12.53 -1.70
CA GLU A 246 0.51 11.74 -2.24
C GLU A 246 1.78 12.59 -2.27
N VAL A 247 2.87 12.08 -1.69
CA VAL A 247 4.17 12.74 -1.72
C VAL A 247 4.73 12.76 -3.13
N VAL A 248 5.15 13.95 -3.58
CA VAL A 248 5.80 14.13 -4.88
C VAL A 248 7.28 14.33 -4.73
N SER A 249 7.72 15.19 -3.81
CA SER A 249 9.14 15.39 -3.55
C SER A 249 9.38 15.91 -2.14
N TYR A 250 10.62 15.81 -1.69
CA TYR A 250 11.09 16.40 -0.45
C TYR A 250 12.40 17.13 -0.67
N SER A 251 12.48 18.37 -0.22
CA SER A 251 13.70 19.18 -0.29
C SER A 251 14.38 19.23 1.08
N HIS A 252 15.58 18.67 1.15
CA HIS A 252 16.42 18.71 2.35
C HIS A 252 16.90 20.13 2.67
N SER A 253 17.06 21.00 1.68
CA SER A 253 17.51 22.38 1.90
C SER A 253 16.45 23.26 2.55
N THR A 254 15.17 23.02 2.26
CA THR A 254 14.05 23.81 2.82
C THR A 254 13.25 23.06 3.89
N ASN A 255 13.50 21.76 4.08
CA ASN A 255 12.74 20.88 4.97
C ASN A 255 11.22 20.91 4.68
N LYS A 256 10.90 20.89 3.38
CA LYS A 256 9.53 20.97 2.86
C LYS A 256 9.24 19.83 1.90
N TYR A 257 8.02 19.33 2.00
CA TYR A 257 7.41 18.41 1.06
C TYR A 257 6.64 19.15 -0.01
N GLU A 258 6.60 18.54 -1.19
CA GLU A 258 5.61 18.78 -2.22
C GLU A 258 4.65 17.59 -2.23
N VAL A 259 3.34 17.85 -2.09
CA VAL A 259 2.30 16.82 -2.07
C VAL A 259 1.15 17.18 -3.02
N ASP A 260 0.58 16.17 -3.68
CA ASP A 260 -0.66 16.31 -4.49
C ASP A 260 -1.85 15.83 -3.64
N ASP A 261 -2.96 16.59 -3.62
CA ASP A 261 -4.26 16.09 -3.09
C ASP A 261 -4.73 14.87 -3.91
N ILE A 262 -5.41 13.92 -3.25
CA ILE A 262 -5.96 12.71 -3.85
C ILE A 262 -7.38 12.88 -4.41
N ASP A 263 -8.16 13.86 -3.92
CA ASP A 263 -9.57 14.05 -4.31
C ASP A 263 -9.71 14.83 -5.62
N GLU A 264 -8.82 15.80 -5.86
CA GLU A 264 -9.13 16.84 -6.83
C GLU A 264 -8.84 16.47 -8.30
N GLU A 265 -9.81 16.85 -9.12
CA GLU A 265 -9.83 16.79 -10.58
C GLU A 265 -8.77 17.69 -11.25
N GLY A 266 -8.09 18.55 -10.46
CA GLY A 266 -6.90 19.32 -10.80
C GLY A 266 -5.79 19.06 -9.78
N LYS A 267 -4.53 19.06 -10.23
CA LYS A 267 -3.37 18.83 -9.35
C LYS A 267 -3.13 20.07 -8.49
N GLU A 268 -3.84 20.23 -7.38
CA GLU A 268 -3.41 21.20 -6.37
C GLU A 268 -2.17 20.64 -5.66
N ARG A 269 -1.02 21.22 -6.01
CA ARG A 269 0.28 20.90 -5.45
C ARG A 269 0.50 21.81 -4.25
N HIS A 270 0.61 21.23 -3.06
CA HIS A 270 0.95 21.99 -1.84
C HIS A 270 2.42 21.83 -1.50
N THR A 271 3.05 22.94 -1.08
CA THR A 271 4.39 22.93 -0.49
C THR A 271 4.30 23.12 1.02
N LEU A 272 4.54 22.06 1.79
CA LEU A 272 4.28 22.01 3.23
C LEU A 272 5.55 21.70 4.02
N SER A 273 5.71 22.31 5.19
CA SER A 273 6.80 21.95 6.12
C SER A 273 6.63 20.53 6.64
N ARG A 274 7.72 19.82 6.95
CA ARG A 274 7.71 18.45 7.52
C ARG A 274 6.76 18.26 8.72
N ARG A 275 6.59 19.26 9.59
CA ARG A 275 5.65 19.21 10.74
C ARG A 275 4.16 19.13 10.36
N ARG A 276 3.80 19.43 9.11
CA ARG A 276 2.43 19.37 8.58
C ARG A 276 2.16 18.06 7.84
N ILE A 277 3.12 17.12 7.86
CA ILE A 277 3.02 15.83 7.18
C ILE A 277 3.07 14.73 8.24
N ILE A 278 2.11 13.82 8.18
CA ILE A 278 2.10 12.59 8.97
C ILE A 278 2.06 11.42 7.98
N PRO A 279 3.13 10.62 7.88
CA PRO A 279 3.11 9.42 7.06
C PRO A 279 2.03 8.45 7.53
N LEU A 280 1.31 7.84 6.59
CA LEU A 280 0.37 6.77 6.92
C LEU A 280 1.15 5.48 7.23
N PRO A 281 0.53 4.52 7.96
CA PRO A 281 1.14 3.23 8.23
C PRO A 281 1.52 2.50 6.94
N GLN A 282 2.66 1.83 6.98
CA GLN A 282 3.16 0.95 5.91
C GLN A 282 2.82 -0.52 6.17
N TRP A 283 2.42 -0.85 7.40
CA TRP A 283 1.88 -2.17 7.76
C TRP A 283 0.67 -2.04 8.68
N LYS A 284 -0.26 -2.98 8.58
CA LYS A 284 -1.26 -3.25 9.62
C LYS A 284 -0.57 -3.95 10.79
N ALA A 285 -0.87 -3.54 12.01
CA ALA A 285 -0.54 -4.31 13.19
C ALA A 285 -1.53 -5.47 13.32
N ASN A 286 -1.03 -6.65 13.68
CA ASN A 286 -1.86 -7.81 13.93
C ASN A 286 -2.30 -7.80 15.41
N PRO A 287 -3.61 -7.72 15.73
CA PRO A 287 -4.06 -7.71 17.12
C PRO A 287 -3.69 -8.96 17.93
N GLU A 288 -3.45 -10.09 17.25
CA GLU A 288 -3.13 -11.36 17.90
C GLU A 288 -1.66 -11.48 18.30
N THR A 289 -0.76 -10.78 17.60
CA THR A 289 0.70 -10.88 17.81
C THR A 289 1.34 -9.59 18.28
N ASP A 290 0.80 -8.43 17.89
CA ASP A 290 1.39 -7.11 18.09
C ASP A 290 0.35 -6.08 18.59
N PRO A 291 -0.43 -6.36 19.65
CA PRO A 291 -1.49 -5.47 20.14
C PRO A 291 -0.96 -4.11 20.62
N GLU A 292 0.30 -4.02 21.02
CA GLU A 292 0.97 -2.77 21.43
C GLU A 292 1.18 -1.80 20.26
N ALA A 293 1.10 -2.29 19.01
CA ALA A 293 1.15 -1.47 17.81
C ALA A 293 -0.24 -0.99 17.35
N LEU A 294 -1.27 -1.08 18.20
CA LEU A 294 -2.60 -0.53 17.94
C LEU A 294 -2.88 0.69 18.82
N PHE A 295 -3.70 1.61 18.32
CA PHE A 295 -4.22 2.71 19.15
C PHE A 295 -5.20 2.15 20.19
N SER A 296 -5.05 2.61 21.44
CA SER A 296 -5.86 2.15 22.57
C SER A 296 -7.20 2.86 22.63
N LYS A 297 -8.20 2.26 23.31
CA LYS A 297 -9.51 2.87 23.52
C LYS A 297 -9.38 4.25 24.18
N ASP A 298 -10.24 5.18 23.78
CA ASP A 298 -10.30 6.59 24.20
C ASP A 298 -9.06 7.42 23.81
N GLN A 299 -8.13 6.85 23.03
CA GLN A 299 -6.99 7.61 22.50
C GLN A 299 -7.44 8.57 21.40
N LEU A 300 -6.96 9.81 21.48
CA LEU A 300 -7.19 10.82 20.47
C LEU A 300 -6.32 10.57 19.22
N VAL A 301 -6.97 10.47 18.07
CA VAL A 301 -6.35 10.21 16.76
C VAL A 301 -6.87 11.18 15.71
N LEU A 302 -6.19 11.22 14.57
CA LEU A 302 -6.75 11.71 13.32
C LEU A 302 -7.18 10.50 12.48
N ALA A 303 -8.44 10.46 12.08
CA ALA A 303 -9.00 9.38 11.27
C ALA A 303 -9.63 9.95 9.99
N LEU A 304 -9.50 9.23 8.87
CA LEU A 304 -10.15 9.61 7.61
C LEU A 304 -11.66 9.43 7.75
N TYR A 305 -12.44 10.49 7.56
CA TYR A 305 -13.90 10.40 7.68
C TYR A 305 -14.47 9.57 6.51
N PRO A 306 -15.42 8.65 6.76
CA PRO A 306 -15.96 7.79 5.72
C PRO A 306 -16.46 8.56 4.51
N GLN A 307 -16.16 8.04 3.31
CA GLN A 307 -16.53 8.64 2.02
C GLN A 307 -15.92 10.02 1.75
N THR A 308 -14.82 10.38 2.43
CA THR A 308 -14.07 11.62 2.20
C THR A 308 -12.58 11.34 2.02
N THR A 309 -11.84 12.39 1.68
CA THR A 309 -10.38 12.46 1.59
C THR A 309 -9.78 13.29 2.74
N CYS A 310 -10.54 13.53 3.80
CA CYS A 310 -10.18 14.42 4.90
C CYS A 310 -10.07 13.66 6.23
N PHE A 311 -9.07 14.02 7.02
CA PHE A 311 -8.88 13.50 8.38
C PHE A 311 -9.45 14.46 9.42
N TYR A 312 -10.11 13.88 10.42
CA TYR A 312 -10.71 14.62 11.52
C TYR A 312 -10.33 14.00 12.85
N ARG A 313 -10.48 14.78 13.91
CA ARG A 313 -10.22 14.35 15.28
C ARG A 313 -11.25 13.30 15.69
N ALA A 314 -10.78 12.20 16.25
CA ALA A 314 -11.64 11.12 16.73
C ALA A 314 -11.04 10.45 17.96
N LEU A 315 -11.90 9.83 18.77
CA LEU A 315 -11.51 8.92 19.84
C LEU A 315 -11.65 7.48 19.36
N ILE A 316 -10.70 6.62 19.71
CA ILE A 316 -10.84 5.18 19.47
C ILE A 316 -11.96 4.63 20.37
N HIS A 317 -13.02 4.08 19.77
CA HIS A 317 -14.06 3.35 20.49
C HIS A 317 -13.63 1.91 20.77
N THR A 318 -13.18 1.22 19.73
CA THR A 318 -12.65 -0.15 19.80
C THR A 318 -11.52 -0.32 18.80
N HIS A 319 -10.47 -1.04 19.19
CA HIS A 319 -9.42 -1.48 18.28
C HIS A 319 -9.84 -2.77 17.55
N PRO A 320 -9.20 -3.10 16.40
CA PRO A 320 -9.44 -4.36 15.71
C PRO A 320 -9.13 -5.56 16.62
N HIS A 321 -10.00 -6.57 16.64
CA HIS A 321 -9.74 -7.83 17.37
C HIS A 321 -9.15 -8.92 16.46
N ARG A 322 -9.33 -8.80 15.14
CA ARG A 322 -8.75 -9.69 14.13
C ARG A 322 -8.01 -8.88 13.07
N PRO A 323 -7.05 -9.49 12.34
CA PRO A 323 -6.24 -8.78 11.34
C PRO A 323 -7.02 -8.04 10.24
N GLN A 324 -8.22 -8.51 9.91
CA GLN A 324 -9.10 -7.94 8.88
C GLN A 324 -10.07 -6.88 9.39
N ASP A 325 -10.21 -6.74 10.71
CA ASP A 325 -11.16 -5.81 11.31
C ASP A 325 -10.59 -4.38 11.26
N ASP A 326 -11.50 -3.39 11.23
CA ASP A 326 -11.16 -1.96 11.25
C ASP A 326 -11.19 -1.42 12.69
N TYR A 327 -10.64 -0.22 12.92
CA TYR A 327 -10.94 0.53 14.14
C TYR A 327 -12.40 0.97 14.11
N SER A 328 -13.05 1.00 15.26
CA SER A 328 -14.26 1.79 15.45
C SER A 328 -13.89 3.08 16.18
N VAL A 329 -14.32 4.23 15.67
CA VAL A 329 -13.96 5.55 16.19
C VAL A 329 -15.18 6.45 16.37
N LEU A 330 -15.08 7.40 17.30
CA LEU A 330 -16.05 8.46 17.55
C LEU A 330 -15.45 9.78 17.10
N PHE A 331 -15.94 10.36 16.01
CA PHE A 331 -15.46 11.65 15.51
C PHE A 331 -15.96 12.80 16.39
N GLU A 332 -15.13 13.81 16.64
CA GLU A 332 -15.61 15.07 17.24
C GLU A 332 -16.58 15.74 16.26
N ASP A 333 -17.86 15.90 16.65
CA ASP A 333 -18.92 16.46 15.81
C ASP A 333 -19.94 17.21 16.68
N THR A 334 -19.94 18.54 16.55
CA THR A 334 -20.78 19.46 17.34
C THR A 334 -22.27 19.39 16.98
N SER A 335 -22.64 18.66 15.93
CA SER A 335 -24.06 18.44 15.61
C SER A 335 -24.73 17.44 16.57
N TYR A 336 -23.95 16.62 17.28
CA TYR A 336 -24.44 15.70 18.31
C TYR A 336 -24.39 16.35 19.70
N ALA A 337 -25.34 15.97 20.55
CA ALA A 337 -25.51 16.56 21.88
C ALA A 337 -24.32 16.30 22.83
N ASP A 338 -23.66 15.15 22.69
CA ASP A 338 -22.45 14.78 23.42
C ASP A 338 -21.16 15.21 22.70
N GLY A 339 -21.28 15.83 21.52
CA GLY A 339 -20.17 16.32 20.72
C GLY A 339 -19.42 15.22 19.95
N TYR A 340 -19.97 14.01 19.85
CA TYR A 340 -19.33 12.88 19.17
C TYR A 340 -20.28 12.15 18.21
N SER A 341 -19.73 11.66 17.09
CA SER A 341 -20.46 10.79 16.17
C SER A 341 -20.78 9.43 16.82
N PRO A 342 -21.76 8.68 16.28
CA PRO A 342 -21.84 7.24 16.51
C PRO A 342 -20.53 6.53 16.13
N PRO A 343 -20.29 5.29 16.59
CA PRO A 343 -19.13 4.51 16.20
C PRO A 343 -19.09 4.28 14.67
N LEU A 344 -18.00 4.72 14.04
CA LEU A 344 -17.75 4.56 12.61
C LEU A 344 -16.47 3.75 12.36
N ASN A 345 -16.47 2.90 11.34
CA ASN A 345 -15.33 2.06 11.02
C ASN A 345 -14.30 2.79 10.16
N VAL A 346 -13.02 2.71 10.54
CA VAL A 346 -11.90 3.27 9.79
C VAL A 346 -10.73 2.28 9.81
N ALA A 347 -10.28 1.89 8.62
CA ALA A 347 -9.16 0.96 8.47
C ALA A 347 -7.87 1.51 9.07
N GLN A 348 -7.00 0.61 9.57
CA GLN A 348 -5.73 1.01 10.21
C GLN A 348 -4.88 1.95 9.34
N ARG A 349 -4.90 1.77 8.02
CA ARG A 349 -4.19 2.63 7.05
C ARG A 349 -4.53 4.11 7.19
N TYR A 350 -5.74 4.42 7.66
CA TYR A 350 -6.31 5.76 7.66
C TYR A 350 -6.55 6.31 9.07
N VAL A 351 -5.90 5.72 10.08
CA VAL A 351 -5.87 6.23 11.44
C VAL A 351 -4.43 6.56 11.80
N VAL A 352 -4.16 7.80 12.20
CA VAL A 352 -2.81 8.28 12.57
C VAL A 352 -2.83 9.07 13.87
N ALA A 353 -1.67 9.21 14.50
CA ALA A 353 -1.54 9.93 15.76
C ALA A 353 -1.94 11.41 15.61
N CYS A 354 -2.78 11.91 16.52
CA CYS A 354 -3.08 13.33 16.60
C CYS A 354 -1.96 14.04 17.37
N LYS A 355 -1.14 14.84 16.68
CA LYS A 355 -0.03 15.59 17.31
C LYS A 355 -0.48 16.89 18.00
N GLU A 356 -1.78 17.16 18.03
CA GLU A 356 -2.33 18.40 18.59
C GLU A 356 -2.92 18.12 19.97
N ASN A 357 -2.27 18.65 21.00
CA ASN A 357 -2.87 18.72 22.33
C ASN A 357 -4.13 19.57 22.24
N LYS A 358 -5.26 19.10 22.78
CA LYS A 358 -6.41 19.97 23.07
C LYS A 358 -5.84 21.19 23.80
N LYS A 359 -5.98 22.39 23.22
CA LYS A 359 -5.79 23.62 23.99
C LYS A 359 -6.77 23.50 25.16
N LYS A 360 -6.24 23.30 26.36
CA LYS A 360 -7.01 23.43 27.60
C LYS A 360 -7.40 24.88 27.79
#